data_AF-A0A833XIP7-F1
#
_entry.id   AF-A0A833XIP7-F1
#
_cell.length_a   1.000
_cell.length_b   1.000
_cell.length_c   1.000
_cell.angle_alpha   90.00
_cell.angle_beta   90.00
_cell.angle_gamma   90.00
#
_symmetry.space_group_name_H-M   'P 1'
#
loop_
_entity.id
_entity.type
_entity.pdbx_description
1 polymer ?
#
loop_
_entity_poly.entity_id
_entity_poly.type
_entity_poly.pdbx_seq_one_letter_code
_entity_poly.pdbx_strand_id
1 'polypeptide(L)'
;MDLDNLADLIFVQNGMLEPWLQSKGLSDADQVLAYFAVSKLGEAPVDGKTDTNPEGLTAAYGKWASAVAARLHAGGLSCKVLNKEAFQKQMLEKLIWISAFMLVGARHPGATVGAVEKEYRSEVSSLIAELASAAAAEKDLVFEEAMEDRLCAYSRAVSHFPTAVKEFKWRNGWFYSLSEKATAEGKPDPCPLHTSWLKELKIV
;
A
#
# COMPACT_ATOMS: atom_id res chain seq x y z
N MET A 1 -4.23 -8.86 30.91
CA MET A 1 -4.52 -9.21 29.50
C MET A 1 -3.49 -10.27 29.16
N ASP A 2 -3.93 -11.51 28.97
CA ASP A 2 -3.03 -12.65 28.72
C ASP A 2 -2.24 -12.36 27.44
N LEU A 3 -0.90 -12.40 27.54
CA LEU A 3 -0.02 -12.12 26.40
C LEU A 3 -0.15 -13.19 25.31
N ASP A 4 -0.69 -14.36 25.63
CA ASP A 4 -0.97 -15.46 24.69
C ASP A 4 -1.97 -15.08 23.59
N ASN A 5 -2.88 -14.12 23.84
CA ASN A 5 -3.87 -13.71 22.84
C ASN A 5 -3.33 -12.71 21.80
N LEU A 6 -2.19 -12.05 22.07
CA LEU A 6 -1.64 -11.04 21.15
C LEU A 6 -1.01 -11.67 19.90
N ALA A 7 -0.50 -12.89 20.02
CA ALA A 7 0.09 -13.65 18.92
C ALA A 7 -0.95 -14.17 17.90
N ASP A 8 -2.24 -14.10 18.23
CA ASP A 8 -3.34 -14.53 17.36
C ASP A 8 -4.05 -13.36 16.67
N LEU A 9 -3.57 -12.12 16.87
CA LEU A 9 -4.12 -10.94 16.21
C LEU A 9 -3.71 -10.91 14.73
N ILE A 10 -4.71 -10.72 13.88
CA ILE A 10 -4.55 -10.60 12.42
C ILE A 10 -4.88 -9.17 12.02
N PHE A 11 -3.89 -8.44 11.51
CA PHE A 11 -4.04 -7.05 11.11
C PHE A 11 -4.46 -6.95 9.63
N VAL A 12 -5.68 -6.46 9.41
CA VAL A 12 -6.24 -6.20 8.08
C VAL A 12 -6.35 -4.69 7.89
N GLN A 13 -5.27 -4.05 7.45
CA GLN A 13 -5.16 -2.60 7.42
C GLN A 13 -4.30 -2.16 6.23
N ASN A 14 -4.67 -1.02 5.61
CA ASN A 14 -3.85 -0.40 4.58
C ASN A 14 -2.73 0.45 5.20
N GLY A 15 -1.59 0.51 4.51
CA GLY A 15 -0.46 1.36 4.89
C GLY A 15 0.66 0.62 5.61
N MET A 16 1.68 1.36 6.02
CA MET A 16 2.86 0.87 6.73
C MET A 16 2.61 0.76 8.23
N LEU A 17 2.23 -0.44 8.68
CA LEU A 17 2.04 -0.73 10.10
C LEU A 17 3.34 -1.12 10.83
N GLU A 18 4.38 -1.49 10.08
CA GLU A 18 5.59 -2.13 10.63
C GLU A 18 6.21 -1.35 11.81
N PRO A 19 6.42 -0.01 11.77
CA PRO A 19 6.99 0.72 12.91
C PRO A 19 6.09 0.68 14.15
N TRP A 20 4.77 0.70 13.96
CA TRP A 20 3.83 0.63 15.07
C TRP A 20 3.78 -0.79 15.66
N LEU A 21 3.74 -1.83 14.83
CA LEU A 21 3.80 -3.22 15.28
C LEU A 21 5.07 -3.48 16.08
N GLN A 22 6.23 -3.02 15.59
CA GLN A 22 7.50 -3.08 16.33
C GLN A 22 7.42 -2.39 17.69
N SER A 23 6.84 -1.18 17.75
CA SER A 23 6.66 -0.46 19.02
C SER A 23 5.78 -1.17 20.05
N LYS A 24 5.00 -2.17 19.60
CA LYS A 24 4.13 -3.01 20.44
C LYS A 24 4.70 -4.39 20.72
N GLY A 25 5.89 -4.71 20.21
CA GLY A 25 6.45 -6.07 20.30
C GLY A 25 5.71 -7.08 19.42
N LEU A 26 5.06 -6.61 18.34
CA LEU A 26 4.22 -7.39 17.43
C LEU A 26 4.84 -7.52 16.04
N SER A 27 6.18 -7.53 15.94
CA SER A 27 6.92 -7.54 14.67
C SER A 27 6.62 -8.73 13.76
N ASP A 28 6.17 -9.84 14.35
CA ASP A 28 5.83 -11.07 13.62
C ASP A 28 4.31 -11.37 13.66
N ALA A 29 3.49 -10.38 14.01
CA ALA A 29 2.04 -10.53 13.99
C ALA A 29 1.51 -10.79 12.57
N ASP A 30 0.42 -11.53 12.50
CA ASP A 30 -0.27 -11.84 11.27
C ASP A 30 -0.79 -10.58 10.57
N GLN A 31 -0.64 -10.52 9.25
CA GLN A 31 -1.07 -9.39 8.46
C GLN A 31 -1.75 -9.86 7.17
N VAL A 32 -2.74 -9.08 6.72
CA VAL A 32 -3.48 -9.30 5.48
C VAL A 32 -3.49 -8.02 4.65
N LEU A 33 -2.89 -8.11 3.46
CA LEU A 33 -2.98 -7.09 2.42
C LEU A 33 -4.26 -7.34 1.62
N ALA A 34 -5.36 -6.74 2.05
CA ALA A 34 -6.66 -6.91 1.40
C ALA A 34 -6.73 -6.16 0.05
N TYR A 35 -6.79 -6.88 -1.06
CA TYR A 35 -7.12 -6.35 -2.37
C TYR A 35 -8.49 -6.89 -2.77
N PHE A 36 -9.51 -6.45 -2.06
CA PHE A 36 -10.90 -6.67 -2.44
C PHE A 36 -11.74 -5.51 -1.90
N ALA A 37 -12.87 -5.25 -2.54
CA ALA A 37 -13.78 -4.18 -2.15
C ALA A 37 -15.17 -4.74 -1.86
N VAL A 38 -15.82 -4.20 -0.83
CA VAL A 38 -17.25 -4.39 -0.56
C VAL A 38 -17.87 -3.00 -0.59
N SER A 39 -18.69 -2.74 -1.61
CA SER A 39 -19.28 -1.42 -1.88
C SER A 39 -20.36 -1.04 -0.86
N LYS A 40 -21.22 -1.99 -0.49
CA LYS A 40 -22.24 -1.82 0.56
C LYS A 40 -22.65 -3.17 1.15
N LEU A 41 -23.34 -3.11 2.30
CA LEU A 41 -23.87 -4.29 2.97
C LEU A 41 -24.76 -5.12 2.03
N GLY A 42 -24.49 -6.42 1.95
CA GLY A 42 -25.25 -7.37 1.14
C GLY A 42 -24.76 -7.55 -0.29
N GLU A 43 -23.80 -6.75 -0.77
CA GLU A 43 -23.17 -6.98 -2.07
C GLU A 43 -22.00 -7.97 -1.96
N ALA A 44 -21.81 -8.74 -3.04
CA ALA A 44 -20.66 -9.64 -3.15
C ALA A 44 -19.36 -8.83 -3.20
N PRO A 45 -18.28 -9.32 -2.57
CA PRO A 45 -17.00 -8.65 -2.64
C PRO A 45 -16.43 -8.74 -4.07
N VAL A 46 -15.78 -7.66 -4.51
CA VAL A 46 -15.02 -7.62 -5.76
C VAL A 46 -13.58 -7.99 -5.47
N ASP A 47 -13.11 -9.10 -6.05
CA ASP A 47 -11.74 -9.59 -5.90
C ASP A 47 -10.74 -8.70 -6.68
N GLY A 48 -9.56 -8.50 -6.12
CA GLY A 48 -8.48 -7.69 -6.70
C GLY A 48 -7.66 -8.45 -7.72
N LYS A 49 -8.34 -9.04 -8.70
CA LYS A 49 -7.74 -9.67 -9.88
C LYS A 49 -7.58 -8.65 -10.98
N THR A 50 -6.44 -8.70 -11.66
CA THR A 50 -6.12 -7.82 -12.80
C THR A 50 -5.68 -8.64 -14.00
N ASP A 51 -5.52 -7.99 -15.15
CA ASP A 51 -4.88 -8.55 -16.35
C ASP A 51 -3.44 -9.01 -16.09
N THR A 52 -2.71 -8.32 -15.22
CA THR A 52 -1.33 -8.65 -14.82
C THR A 52 -1.23 -9.62 -13.62
N ASN A 53 -2.32 -9.78 -12.85
CA ASN A 53 -2.40 -10.65 -11.68
C ASN A 53 -3.75 -11.41 -11.65
N PRO A 54 -3.96 -12.35 -12.59
CA PRO A 54 -5.21 -13.12 -12.68
C PRO A 54 -5.44 -14.04 -11.46
N GLU A 55 -4.37 -14.39 -10.74
CA GLU A 55 -4.40 -15.14 -9.48
C GLU A 55 -4.84 -14.28 -8.28
N GLY A 56 -4.86 -12.95 -8.43
CA GLY A 56 -5.31 -11.98 -7.43
C GLY A 56 -4.20 -11.42 -6.54
N LEU A 57 -4.42 -10.21 -6.03
CA LEU A 57 -3.43 -9.43 -5.28
C LEU A 57 -3.52 -9.60 -3.75
N THR A 58 -4.63 -10.15 -3.23
CA THR A 58 -4.79 -10.30 -1.78
C THR A 58 -3.75 -11.28 -1.24
N ALA A 59 -3.06 -10.90 -0.16
CA ALA A 59 -2.01 -11.72 0.44
C ALA A 59 -2.09 -11.73 1.97
N ALA A 60 -1.71 -12.84 2.59
CA ALA A 60 -1.62 -13.02 4.03
C ALA A 60 -0.22 -13.52 4.43
N TYR A 61 0.24 -13.07 5.59
CA TYR A 61 1.50 -13.45 6.23
C TYR A 61 1.26 -13.73 7.72
N GLY A 62 1.99 -14.68 8.28
CA GLY A 62 1.98 -15.02 9.72
C GLY A 62 1.46 -16.44 10.02
N LYS A 63 1.25 -16.71 11.31
CA LYS A 63 0.87 -18.01 11.87
C LYS A 63 -0.46 -18.52 11.30
N TRP A 64 -1.41 -17.62 11.11
CA TRP A 64 -2.78 -17.87 10.69
C TRP A 64 -3.03 -17.59 9.21
N ALA A 65 -2.00 -17.22 8.43
CA ALA A 65 -2.14 -16.87 7.02
C ALA A 65 -2.88 -17.93 6.18
N SER A 66 -2.58 -19.22 6.36
CA SER A 66 -3.30 -20.30 5.66
C SER A 66 -4.77 -20.39 6.06
N ALA A 67 -5.10 -20.14 7.32
CA ALA A 67 -6.47 -20.14 7.81
C ALA A 67 -7.26 -18.90 7.34
N VAL A 68 -6.60 -17.77 7.14
CA VAL A 68 -7.16 -16.59 6.48
C VAL A 68 -7.44 -16.89 5.02
N ALA A 69 -6.44 -17.40 4.30
CA ALA A 69 -6.56 -17.70 2.88
C ALA A 69 -7.71 -18.69 2.61
N ALA A 70 -7.82 -19.76 3.41
CA ALA A 70 -8.91 -20.72 3.32
C ALA A 70 -10.30 -20.06 3.49
N ARG A 71 -10.44 -19.11 4.41
CA ARG A 71 -11.71 -18.37 4.62
C ARG A 71 -12.04 -17.46 3.44
N LEU A 72 -11.05 -16.76 2.89
CA LEU A 72 -11.23 -15.92 1.71
C LEU A 72 -11.60 -16.76 0.48
N HIS A 73 -10.92 -17.89 0.26
CA HIS A 73 -11.26 -18.83 -0.82
C HIS A 73 -12.68 -19.39 -0.69
N ALA A 74 -13.11 -19.75 0.52
CA ALA A 74 -14.49 -20.19 0.77
C ALA A 74 -15.53 -19.10 0.46
N GLY A 75 -15.13 -17.82 0.57
CA GLY A 75 -15.92 -16.66 0.16
C GLY A 75 -15.77 -16.26 -1.31
N GLY A 76 -15.07 -17.05 -2.13
CA GLY A 76 -14.86 -16.78 -3.55
C GLY A 76 -13.78 -15.73 -3.87
N LEU A 77 -12.97 -15.33 -2.88
CA LEU A 77 -11.90 -14.35 -3.02
C LEU A 77 -10.53 -15.03 -3.10
N SER A 78 -9.64 -14.50 -3.92
CA SER A 78 -8.23 -14.89 -3.95
C SER A 78 -7.51 -14.56 -2.64
N CYS A 79 -6.54 -15.38 -2.25
CA CYS A 79 -5.58 -15.03 -1.21
C CYS A 79 -4.29 -15.86 -1.32
N LYS A 80 -3.15 -15.17 -1.47
CA LYS A 80 -1.82 -15.76 -1.42
C LYS A 80 -1.36 -15.90 0.03
N VAL A 81 -0.67 -16.99 0.36
CA VAL A 81 0.12 -17.10 1.59
C VAL A 81 1.57 -16.82 1.24
N LEU A 82 2.15 -15.78 1.83
CA LEU A 82 3.50 -15.33 1.52
C LEU A 82 4.42 -15.48 2.72
N ASN A 83 5.71 -15.69 2.43
CA ASN A 83 6.76 -15.52 3.44
C ASN A 83 7.00 -14.02 3.71
N LYS A 84 7.82 -13.72 4.73
CA LYS A 84 8.05 -12.35 5.20
C LYS A 84 8.55 -11.42 4.10
N GLU A 85 9.56 -11.85 3.32
CA GLU A 85 10.16 -11.04 2.27
C GLU A 85 9.18 -10.73 1.14
N ALA A 86 8.51 -11.76 0.61
CA ALA A 86 7.53 -11.58 -0.47
C ALA A 86 6.34 -10.72 -0.02
N PHE A 87 5.89 -10.89 1.22
CA PHE A 87 4.84 -10.06 1.81
C PHE A 87 5.28 -8.60 1.95
N GLN A 88 6.51 -8.36 2.42
CA GLN A 88 7.04 -7.00 2.59
C GLN A 88 7.14 -6.26 1.25
N LYS A 89 7.59 -6.94 0.19
CA LYS A 89 7.61 -6.36 -1.17
C LYS A 89 6.19 -5.97 -1.63
N GLN A 90 5.20 -6.86 -1.51
CA GLN A 90 3.82 -6.54 -1.89
C GLN A 90 3.17 -5.45 -1.01
N MET A 91 3.49 -5.42 0.28
CA MET A 91 3.03 -4.36 1.19
C MET A 91 3.54 -3.00 0.73
N LEU A 92 4.82 -2.92 0.34
CA LEU A 92 5.42 -1.69 -0.15
C LEU A 92 4.89 -1.30 -1.52
N GLU A 93 4.69 -2.25 -2.45
CA GLU A 93 4.03 -1.96 -3.74
C GLU A 93 2.63 -1.35 -3.51
N LYS A 94 1.84 -1.92 -2.60
CA LYS A 94 0.53 -1.38 -2.22
C LYS A 94 0.64 0.02 -1.62
N LEU A 95 1.63 0.23 -0.76
CA LEU A 95 1.87 1.50 -0.09
C LEU A 95 2.29 2.59 -1.08
N ILE A 96 3.16 2.26 -2.04
CA ILE A 96 3.58 3.14 -3.13
C ILE A 96 2.36 3.49 -3.98
N TRP A 97 1.58 2.49 -4.40
CA TRP A 97 0.35 2.71 -5.16
C TRP A 97 -0.59 3.68 -4.45
N ILE A 98 -0.95 3.41 -3.20
CA ILE A 98 -1.94 4.21 -2.49
C ILE A 98 -1.41 5.60 -2.14
N SER A 99 -0.11 5.73 -1.87
CA SER A 99 0.51 7.04 -1.60
C SER A 99 0.55 7.87 -2.88
N ALA A 100 1.00 7.28 -4.00
CA ALA A 100 1.16 7.98 -5.26
C ALA A 100 -0.17 8.37 -5.92
N PHE A 101 -1.07 7.40 -6.14
CA PHE A 101 -2.33 7.65 -6.85
C PHE A 101 -3.23 8.63 -6.09
N MET A 102 -3.27 8.50 -4.76
CA MET A 102 -4.12 9.37 -3.94
C MET A 102 -3.54 10.78 -3.80
N LEU A 103 -2.21 10.92 -3.79
CA LEU A 103 -1.57 12.23 -3.74
C LEU A 103 -1.71 12.96 -5.07
N VAL A 104 -1.38 12.32 -6.20
CA VAL A 104 -1.56 12.91 -7.54
C VAL A 104 -3.01 13.30 -7.75
N GLY A 105 -3.96 12.40 -7.44
CA GLY A 105 -5.37 12.73 -7.57
C GLY A 105 -5.82 13.88 -6.66
N ALA A 106 -5.26 14.02 -5.45
CA ALA A 106 -5.55 15.16 -4.59
C ALA A 106 -5.03 16.50 -5.17
N ARG A 107 -4.04 16.49 -6.06
CA ARG A 107 -3.59 17.67 -6.82
C ARG A 107 -4.54 18.08 -7.93
N HIS A 108 -5.41 17.17 -8.37
CA HIS A 108 -6.35 17.35 -9.46
C HIS A 108 -7.78 17.21 -8.93
N PRO A 109 -8.40 18.30 -8.41
CA PRO A 109 -9.68 18.21 -7.70
C PRO A 109 -10.76 17.45 -8.48
N GLY A 110 -11.31 16.40 -7.87
CA GLY A 110 -12.33 15.55 -8.47
C GLY A 110 -11.81 14.37 -9.28
N ALA A 111 -10.49 14.22 -9.44
CA ALA A 111 -9.91 13.08 -10.14
C ALA A 111 -10.22 11.76 -9.42
N THR A 112 -10.65 10.77 -10.20
CA THR A 112 -10.72 9.38 -9.75
C THR A 112 -9.37 8.69 -9.95
N VAL A 113 -9.19 7.50 -9.37
CA VAL A 113 -7.99 6.67 -9.60
C VAL A 113 -7.77 6.40 -11.09
N GLY A 114 -8.84 6.19 -11.86
CA GLY A 114 -8.77 6.00 -13.31
C GLY A 114 -8.34 7.26 -14.07
N ALA A 115 -8.80 8.45 -13.63
CA ALA A 115 -8.35 9.71 -14.21
C ALA A 115 -6.84 9.92 -13.95
N VAL A 116 -6.34 9.60 -12.76
CA VAL A 116 -4.90 9.63 -12.46
C VAL A 116 -4.11 8.69 -13.37
N GLU A 117 -4.58 7.45 -13.56
CA GLU A 117 -3.90 6.48 -14.43
C GLU A 117 -3.84 6.91 -15.90
N LYS A 118 -4.90 7.55 -16.40
CA LYS A 118 -5.07 7.89 -17.81
C LYS A 118 -4.57 9.28 -18.19
N GLU A 119 -4.89 10.29 -17.38
CA GLU A 119 -4.71 11.71 -17.70
C GLU A 119 -3.47 12.29 -17.04
N TYR A 120 -3.09 11.78 -15.86
CA TYR A 120 -1.95 12.25 -15.07
C TYR A 120 -0.84 11.20 -14.97
N ARG A 121 -0.69 10.39 -16.03
CA ARG A 121 0.21 9.23 -16.04
C ARG A 121 1.66 9.60 -15.74
N SER A 122 2.19 10.67 -16.36
CA SER A 122 3.58 11.09 -16.15
C SER A 122 3.86 11.51 -14.70
N GLU A 123 2.91 12.20 -14.05
CA GLU A 123 3.02 12.59 -12.66
C GLU A 123 3.05 11.37 -11.74
N VAL A 124 2.11 10.43 -11.93
CA VAL A 124 2.05 9.24 -11.08
C VAL A 124 3.23 8.31 -11.31
N SER A 125 3.73 8.14 -12.55
CA SER A 125 4.94 7.36 -12.84
C SER A 125 6.17 7.97 -12.16
N SER A 126 6.33 9.30 -12.22
CA SER A 126 7.45 9.99 -11.57
C SER A 126 7.43 9.80 -10.06
N LEU A 127 6.26 9.90 -9.45
CA LEU A 127 6.11 9.70 -8.01
C LEU A 127 6.27 8.22 -7.60
N ILE A 128 5.76 7.27 -8.38
CA ILE A 128 5.98 5.84 -8.15
C ILE A 128 7.48 5.53 -8.15
N ALA A 129 8.24 6.07 -9.12
CA ALA A 129 9.68 5.84 -9.21
C ALA A 129 10.44 6.40 -8.00
N GLU A 130 10.11 7.62 -7.57
CA GLU A 130 10.71 8.24 -6.38
C GLU A 130 10.43 7.42 -5.11
N LEU A 131 9.16 7.12 -4.85
CA LEU A 131 8.74 6.38 -3.65
C LEU A 131 9.31 4.95 -3.64
N ALA A 132 9.41 4.30 -4.81
CA ALA A 132 10.04 2.99 -4.92
C ALA A 132 11.53 3.04 -4.60
N SER A 133 12.25 4.04 -5.10
CA SER A 133 13.67 4.24 -4.79
C SER A 133 13.90 4.43 -3.28
N ALA A 134 13.11 5.29 -2.65
CA ALA A 134 13.19 5.53 -1.21
C ALA A 134 12.84 4.28 -0.38
N ALA A 135 11.78 3.56 -0.76
CA ALA A 135 11.38 2.32 -0.08
C ALA A 135 12.44 1.21 -0.23
N ALA A 136 13.00 1.04 -1.42
CA ALA A 136 14.06 0.08 -1.70
C ALA A 136 15.31 0.37 -0.86
N ALA A 137 15.73 1.63 -0.79
CA ALA A 137 16.88 2.05 0.02
C ALA A 137 16.65 1.86 1.54
N GLU A 138 15.47 2.22 2.05
CA GLU A 138 15.16 2.09 3.48
C GLU A 138 15.02 0.63 3.93
N LYS A 139 14.56 -0.25 3.04
CA LYS A 139 14.30 -1.67 3.35
C LYS A 139 15.36 -2.63 2.82
N ASP A 140 16.41 -2.11 2.18
CA ASP A 140 17.47 -2.89 1.54
C ASP A 140 16.91 -4.02 0.65
N LEU A 141 16.03 -3.65 -0.28
CA LEU A 141 15.35 -4.59 -1.17
C LEU A 141 15.32 -4.15 -2.62
N VAL A 142 15.05 -5.11 -3.50
CA VAL A 142 14.84 -4.89 -4.93
C VAL A 142 13.41 -5.30 -5.27
N PHE A 143 12.68 -4.40 -5.91
CA PHE A 143 11.35 -4.67 -6.46
C PHE A 143 11.44 -5.44 -7.77
N GLU A 144 10.43 -6.25 -8.06
CA GLU A 144 10.31 -6.93 -9.34
C GLU A 144 10.06 -5.92 -10.47
N GLU A 145 10.60 -6.22 -11.66
CA GLU A 145 10.41 -5.42 -12.88
C GLU A 145 8.92 -5.19 -13.19
N ALA A 146 8.60 -4.16 -13.99
CA ALA A 146 7.22 -3.82 -14.39
C ALA A 146 6.26 -3.53 -13.20
N MET A 147 6.79 -3.09 -12.06
CA MET A 147 5.98 -2.66 -10.92
C MET A 147 4.97 -1.58 -11.30
N GLU A 148 5.39 -0.55 -12.04
CA GLU A 148 4.49 0.52 -12.49
C GLU A 148 3.29 -0.04 -13.27
N ASP A 149 3.52 -0.99 -14.18
CA ASP A 149 2.47 -1.61 -14.97
C ASP A 149 1.47 -2.38 -14.09
N ARG A 150 1.96 -3.11 -13.07
CA ARG A 150 1.09 -3.77 -12.07
C ARG A 150 0.27 -2.77 -11.28
N LEU A 151 0.89 -1.68 -10.81
CA LEU A 151 0.19 -0.65 -10.03
C LEU A 151 -0.91 0.01 -10.86
N CYS A 152 -0.65 0.28 -12.14
CA CYS A 152 -1.61 0.87 -13.05
C CYS A 152 -2.70 -0.11 -13.48
N ALA A 153 -2.37 -1.39 -13.66
CA ALA A 153 -3.37 -2.45 -13.86
C ALA A 153 -4.38 -2.52 -12.72
N TYR A 154 -3.90 -2.45 -11.47
CA TYR A 154 -4.79 -2.38 -10.32
C TYR A 154 -5.62 -1.09 -10.32
N SER A 155 -5.01 0.06 -10.63
CA SER A 155 -5.75 1.33 -10.74
C SER A 155 -6.90 1.28 -11.74
N ARG A 156 -6.76 0.56 -12.87
CA ARG A 156 -7.86 0.36 -13.82
C ARG A 156 -9.02 -0.44 -13.22
N ALA A 157 -8.71 -1.48 -12.42
CA ALA A 157 -9.72 -2.29 -11.73
C ALA A 157 -10.52 -1.49 -10.69
N VAL A 158 -9.92 -0.45 -10.10
CA VAL A 158 -10.56 0.45 -9.11
C VAL A 158 -10.76 1.87 -9.63
N SER A 159 -10.91 2.03 -10.96
CA SER A 159 -10.86 3.32 -11.66
C SER A 159 -11.90 4.37 -11.21
N HIS A 160 -13.03 3.94 -10.65
CA HIS A 160 -14.11 4.81 -10.19
C HIS A 160 -13.89 5.39 -8.79
N PHE A 161 -12.92 4.88 -8.02
CA PHE A 161 -12.71 5.33 -6.64
C PHE A 161 -12.22 6.79 -6.62
N PRO A 162 -12.78 7.64 -5.73
CA PRO A 162 -12.32 9.01 -5.57
C PRO A 162 -10.94 9.02 -4.93
N THR A 163 -10.10 9.95 -5.37
CA THR A 163 -8.77 10.14 -4.78
C THR A 163 -8.83 11.11 -3.61
N ALA A 164 -8.10 10.80 -2.55
CA ALA A 164 -7.93 11.68 -1.40
C ALA A 164 -6.76 11.18 -0.54
N VAL A 165 -5.95 12.09 -0.03
CA VAL A 165 -4.96 11.76 0.99
C VAL A 165 -5.68 11.49 2.31
N LYS A 166 -5.70 10.21 2.71
CA LYS A 166 -6.34 9.71 3.93
C LYS A 166 -5.35 8.86 4.72
N GLU A 167 -5.64 8.64 5.99
CA GLU A 167 -4.81 7.80 6.87
C GLU A 167 -3.33 8.19 6.81
N PHE A 168 -3.06 9.51 6.79
CA PHE A 168 -1.76 10.08 6.43
C PHE A 168 -0.60 9.35 7.12
N LYS A 169 -0.66 9.20 8.45
CA LYS A 169 0.34 8.50 9.26
C LYS A 169 0.77 7.15 8.69
N TRP A 170 -0.16 6.37 8.15
CA TRP A 170 0.08 5.01 7.67
C TRP A 170 0.41 4.96 6.18
N ARG A 171 0.06 6.00 5.41
CA ARG A 171 0.26 6.05 3.96
C ARG A 171 1.43 7.00 3.65
N ASN A 172 1.11 8.18 3.15
CA ASN A 172 2.09 9.21 2.79
C ASN A 172 3.02 9.62 3.94
N GLY A 173 2.55 9.55 5.20
CA GLY A 173 3.32 9.92 6.38
C GLY A 173 4.53 9.02 6.63
N TRP A 174 4.52 7.77 6.18
CA TRP A 174 5.73 6.94 6.28
C TRP A 174 6.85 7.47 5.39
N PHE A 175 6.56 7.77 4.11
CA PHE A 175 7.52 8.36 3.20
C PHE A 175 7.98 9.75 3.68
N TYR A 176 7.05 10.59 4.13
CA TYR A 176 7.39 11.90 4.67
C TYR A 176 8.32 11.81 5.90
N SER A 177 8.14 10.80 6.75
CA SER A 177 9.05 10.60 7.89
C SER A 177 10.47 10.24 7.47
N LEU A 178 10.67 9.61 6.31
CA LEU A 178 12.00 9.36 5.74
C LEU A 178 12.65 10.69 5.33
N SER A 179 11.87 11.59 4.73
CA SER A 179 12.28 12.96 4.39
C SER A 179 12.67 13.77 5.62
N GLU A 180 11.84 13.76 6.66
CA GLU A 180 12.15 14.43 7.93
C GLU A 180 13.43 13.89 8.57
N LYS A 181 13.59 12.57 8.62
CA LYS A 181 14.80 11.92 9.16
C LYS A 181 16.05 12.34 8.39
N ALA A 182 16.03 12.24 7.06
CA ALA A 182 17.20 12.57 6.24
C ALA A 182 17.59 14.05 6.36
N THR A 183 16.60 14.95 6.30
CA THR A 183 16.85 16.40 6.40
C THR A 183 17.34 16.81 7.79
N ALA A 184 16.85 16.20 8.87
CA ALA A 184 17.36 16.41 10.22
C ALA A 184 18.83 15.97 10.38
N GLU A 185 19.25 14.95 9.62
CA GLU A 185 20.64 14.48 9.54
C GLU A 185 21.51 15.32 8.56
N GLY A 186 20.96 16.38 7.95
CA GLY A 186 21.66 17.21 6.96
C GLY A 186 21.85 16.53 5.60
N LYS A 187 21.14 15.43 5.34
CA LYS A 187 21.15 14.72 4.05
C LYS A 187 20.08 15.29 3.11
N PRO A 188 20.22 15.07 1.78
CA PRO A 188 19.16 15.36 0.84
C PRO A 188 17.86 14.63 1.18
N ASP A 189 16.72 15.26 0.88
CA ASP A 189 15.42 14.60 0.96
C ASP A 189 15.37 13.42 -0.03
N PRO A 190 15.09 12.18 0.40
CA PRO A 190 14.92 11.02 -0.47
C PRO A 190 13.63 11.04 -1.31
N CYS A 191 12.63 11.84 -0.92
CA CYS A 191 11.34 11.95 -1.59
C CYS A 191 10.98 13.44 -1.90
N PRO A 192 11.84 14.19 -2.61
CA PRO A 192 11.66 15.64 -2.77
C PRO A 192 10.38 16.02 -3.53
N LEU A 193 9.97 15.24 -4.54
CA LEU A 193 8.74 15.47 -5.29
C LEU A 193 7.51 15.26 -4.39
N HIS A 194 7.48 14.14 -3.67
CA HIS A 194 6.45 13.79 -2.70
C HIS A 194 6.29 14.88 -1.63
N THR A 195 7.40 15.28 -1.00
CA THR A 195 7.43 16.35 0.01
C THR A 195 6.90 17.66 -0.56
N SER A 196 7.31 18.04 -1.77
CA SER A 196 6.85 19.26 -2.42
C SER A 196 5.34 19.24 -2.64
N TRP A 197 4.79 18.13 -3.13
CA TRP A 197 3.36 18.02 -3.40
C TRP A 197 2.51 17.97 -2.13
N LEU A 198 3.00 17.34 -1.05
CA LEU A 198 2.32 17.40 0.24
C LEU A 198 2.23 18.83 0.78
N LYS A 199 3.29 19.63 0.65
CA LYS A 199 3.33 21.04 1.05
C LYS A 199 2.42 21.91 0.17
N GLU A 200 2.43 21.69 -1.14
CA GLU A 200 1.55 22.38 -2.10
C GLU A 200 0.07 22.22 -1.69
N LEU A 201 -0.31 21.01 -1.27
CA LEU A 201 -1.66 20.68 -0.81
C LEU A 201 -1.94 21.03 0.66
N LYS A 202 -0.97 21.61 1.37
CA LYS A 202 -1.06 21.96 2.81
C LYS A 202 -1.43 20.77 3.69
N ILE A 203 -0.93 19.59 3.35
CA ILE A 203 -1.08 18.37 4.15
C ILE A 203 -0.03 18.32 5.26
N VAL A 204 1.16 18.85 4.97
CA VAL A 204 2.30 19.03 5.88
C VAL A 204 2.81 20.46 5.84
#